data_AF-A0A9Q0CH39-F1
#
_entry.id   AF-A0A9Q0CH39-F1
#
_cell.length_a   1.000
_cell.length_b   1.000
_cell.length_c   1.000
_cell.angle_alpha   90.00
_cell.angle_beta   90.00
_cell.angle_gamma   90.00
#
_symmetry.space_group_name_H-M   'P 1'
#
loop_
_entity.id
_entity.type
_entity.pdbx_description
1 polymer ?
#
loop_
_entity_poly.entity_id
_entity_poly.type
_entity_poly.pdbx_seq_one_letter_code
_entity_poly.pdbx_strand_id
1 'polypeptide(L)'
;MEMLTTSSALLRPLPSKITKTPFSLVTTKLPLSTHALGKRAVQEALQLDAPKEERRKHRDLVLYSIAPYPVILASKLLPGADVVQSIFGPFVDLVKTWNLPDWLVHWGHPGNMAVVLFAMGGYGTYLGFRIRLSKDPEEKAKAKDLHPKLLAGMFFFFALGATGGITALLTSDKPIFESPHAVSGAIGLGLLTIQSILPALFEDNPGLRTVHGLLGSSIMTIFLFHLVFGLQLGLSF
;
A
#
# COMPACT_ATOMS: atom_id res chain seq x y z
N MET A 1 38.92 58.74 6.78
CA MET A 1 40.27 59.16 7.20
C MET A 1 40.55 58.39 8.48
N GLU A 2 41.70 57.70 8.53
CA GLU A 2 42.19 56.76 9.56
C GLU A 2 41.43 55.42 9.61
N MET A 3 41.92 54.25 9.18
CA MET A 3 43.21 53.54 9.30
C MET A 3 43.67 53.26 10.73
N LEU A 4 43.75 51.96 11.09
CA LEU A 4 44.88 51.21 11.71
C LEU A 4 44.33 50.00 12.52
N THR A 5 44.56 48.76 12.07
CA THR A 5 45.56 47.77 12.56
C THR A 5 45.27 47.25 13.98
N THR A 6 45.40 45.99 14.41
CA THR A 6 46.15 44.78 14.00
C THR A 6 45.82 43.73 15.08
N SER A 7 45.75 42.44 14.75
CA SER A 7 46.67 41.43 15.32
C SER A 7 46.24 40.00 14.99
N SER A 8 47.25 39.27 14.55
CA SER A 8 47.28 37.86 14.15
C SER A 8 48.01 37.06 15.24
N ALA A 9 47.55 35.85 15.53
CA ALA A 9 48.30 34.80 16.25
C ALA A 9 47.83 33.44 15.71
N LEU A 10 48.54 32.83 14.74
CA LEU A 10 49.55 31.77 14.90
C LEU A 10 49.13 30.63 15.87
N LEU A 11 48.66 29.48 15.36
CA LEU A 11 49.41 28.28 14.95
C LEU A 11 49.86 27.36 16.11
N ARG A 12 49.21 26.19 16.28
CA ARG A 12 49.87 24.85 16.24
C ARG A 12 48.89 23.66 16.30
N PRO A 13 49.12 22.59 15.51
CA PRO A 13 48.44 21.30 15.63
C PRO A 13 49.31 20.26 16.39
N LEU A 14 48.69 19.22 16.96
CA LEU A 14 49.35 18.02 17.54
C LEU A 14 48.51 16.74 17.23
N PRO A 15 49.05 15.51 17.37
CA PRO A 15 49.12 14.55 16.27
C PRO A 15 48.35 13.24 16.48
N SER A 16 48.31 12.47 15.39
CA SER A 16 47.81 11.11 15.16
C SER A 16 48.21 10.03 16.18
N LYS A 17 47.29 9.10 16.46
CA LYS A 17 47.61 7.67 16.65
C LYS A 17 46.61 6.77 15.93
N ILE A 18 47.14 6.07 14.95
CA ILE A 18 46.56 4.95 14.21
C ILE A 18 46.87 3.69 15.01
N THR A 19 45.87 2.84 15.27
CA THR A 19 46.09 1.48 15.76
C THR A 19 45.37 0.51 14.84
N LYS A 20 46.15 -0.25 14.07
CA LYS A 20 45.71 -1.36 13.23
C LYS A 20 45.71 -2.63 14.09
N THR A 21 44.60 -3.36 14.16
CA THR A 21 44.56 -4.73 14.68
C THR A 21 44.61 -5.72 13.50
N PRO A 22 45.41 -6.81 13.59
CA PRO A 22 45.59 -7.72 12.46
C PRO A 22 44.48 -8.77 12.40
N PHE A 23 43.97 -8.96 11.18
CA PHE A 23 43.12 -10.06 10.76
C PHE A 23 44.00 -11.32 10.61
N SER A 24 43.71 -12.40 11.33
CA SER A 24 44.43 -13.68 11.19
C SER A 24 43.52 -14.73 10.56
N LEU A 25 43.88 -15.12 9.35
CA LEU A 25 43.22 -16.13 8.52
C LEU A 25 43.99 -17.45 8.70
N VAL A 26 43.45 -18.40 9.46
CA VAL A 26 44.07 -19.74 9.61
C VAL A 26 43.46 -20.68 8.58
N THR A 27 44.22 -20.92 7.51
CA THR A 27 44.03 -22.03 6.59
C THR A 27 44.97 -23.14 7.01
N THR A 28 44.45 -24.32 7.39
CA THR A 28 45.29 -25.50 7.62
C THR A 28 44.88 -26.61 6.67
N LYS A 29 45.84 -26.96 5.80
CA LYS A 29 45.76 -28.03 4.82
C LYS A 29 45.91 -29.40 5.50
N LEU A 30 45.17 -30.37 4.98
CA LEU A 30 45.30 -31.81 5.22
C LEU A 30 46.69 -32.34 4.81
N PRO A 31 47.16 -33.44 5.42
CA PRO A 31 47.80 -34.47 4.62
C PRO A 31 47.22 -35.87 4.84
N LEU A 32 47.23 -36.61 3.74
CA LEU A 32 46.76 -37.97 3.51
C LEU A 32 47.94 -38.96 3.61
N SER A 33 47.75 -40.12 4.24
CA SER A 33 48.38 -41.43 3.93
C SER A 33 48.10 -42.42 5.09
N THR A 34 47.07 -43.27 5.02
CA THR A 34 47.06 -44.66 4.48
C THR A 34 48.07 -45.61 5.15
N HIS A 35 47.61 -46.46 6.08
CA HIS A 35 47.33 -47.89 5.84
C HIS A 35 47.18 -48.67 7.16
N ALA A 36 46.26 -49.63 7.13
CA ALA A 36 46.21 -50.81 7.99
C ALA A 36 45.87 -50.62 9.48
N LEU A 37 44.59 -50.33 9.78
CA LEU A 37 43.99 -50.90 10.98
C LEU A 37 42.55 -51.34 10.73
N GLY A 38 42.37 -52.66 10.72
CA GLY A 38 41.19 -53.29 11.28
C GLY A 38 39.93 -53.23 10.44
N LYS A 39 39.80 -54.20 9.52
CA LYS A 39 38.57 -54.68 8.86
C LYS A 39 37.47 -55.17 9.84
N ARG A 40 37.37 -54.60 11.04
CA ARG A 40 36.42 -54.94 12.10
C ARG A 40 35.44 -53.80 12.41
N ALA A 41 35.77 -52.55 12.08
CA ALA A 41 34.87 -51.41 12.24
C ALA A 41 33.84 -51.27 11.09
N VAL A 42 34.03 -51.97 9.98
CA VAL A 42 33.21 -51.81 8.76
C VAL A 42 31.95 -52.68 8.79
N GLN A 43 31.86 -53.67 9.69
CA GLN A 43 30.71 -54.59 9.74
C GLN A 43 29.74 -54.29 10.89
N GLU A 44 30.14 -53.48 11.87
CA GLU A 44 29.29 -53.01 12.98
C GLU A 44 28.71 -51.62 12.73
N ALA A 45 29.25 -50.86 11.76
CA ALA A 45 28.69 -49.58 11.30
C ALA A 45 27.61 -49.74 10.20
N LEU A 46 27.29 -50.99 9.80
CA LEU A 46 26.36 -51.31 8.72
C LEU A 46 24.93 -51.66 9.20
N GLN A 47 24.55 -51.20 10.40
CA GLN A 47 23.18 -51.34 10.94
C GLN A 47 22.58 -50.02 11.46
N LEU A 48 23.14 -48.87 11.13
CA LEU A 48 22.54 -47.58 11.46
C LEU A 48 22.34 -46.72 10.21
N ASP A 49 21.10 -46.29 10.04
CA ASP A 49 20.58 -45.29 9.10
C ASP A 49 20.50 -45.69 7.63
N ALA A 50 19.65 -46.68 7.35
CA ALA A 50 18.80 -46.62 6.16
C ALA A 50 18.01 -45.29 6.21
N PRO A 51 17.88 -44.54 5.09
CA PRO A 51 17.09 -43.32 5.10
C PRO A 51 15.65 -43.71 5.43
N LYS A 52 15.17 -43.28 6.61
CA LYS A 52 13.73 -43.31 6.88
C LYS A 52 13.11 -42.45 5.81
N GLU A 53 12.42 -43.10 4.88
CA GLU A 53 11.41 -42.48 4.04
C GLU A 53 10.45 -41.78 5.00
N GLU A 54 10.69 -40.49 5.24
CA GLU A 54 9.77 -39.64 5.97
C GLU A 54 8.57 -39.53 5.05
N ARG A 55 7.62 -40.45 5.25
CA ARG A 55 6.29 -40.45 4.63
C ARG A 55 5.67 -39.10 4.97
N ARG A 56 5.95 -38.11 4.13
CA ARG A 56 5.46 -36.75 4.23
C ARG A 56 3.96 -36.86 4.13
N LYS A 57 3.30 -36.84 5.29
CA LYS A 57 1.85 -36.91 5.42
C LYS A 57 1.31 -35.82 4.51
N HIS A 58 0.72 -36.22 3.40
CA HIS A 58 0.11 -35.32 2.43
C HIS A 58 -0.98 -34.58 3.21
N ARG A 59 -0.68 -33.35 3.67
CA ARG A 59 -1.71 -32.46 4.18
C ARG A 59 -2.42 -32.02 2.93
N ASP A 60 -3.54 -32.66 2.66
CA ASP A 60 -4.48 -32.18 1.65
C ASP A 60 -4.79 -30.73 2.03
N LEU A 61 -4.22 -29.81 1.26
CA LEU A 61 -4.57 -28.41 1.30
C LEU A 61 -5.97 -28.36 0.71
N VAL A 62 -6.96 -28.45 1.59
CA VAL A 62 -8.35 -28.19 1.24
C VAL A 62 -8.39 -26.74 0.76
N LEU A 63 -8.39 -26.57 -0.55
CA LEU A 63 -8.70 -25.31 -1.19
C LEU A 63 -10.16 -25.01 -0.86
N TYR A 64 -10.38 -24.22 0.19
CA TYR A 64 -11.65 -23.54 0.37
C TYR A 64 -11.78 -22.54 -0.77
N SER A 65 -12.40 -22.99 -1.86
CA SER A 65 -12.97 -22.10 -2.85
C SER A 65 -14.02 -21.28 -2.12
N ILE A 66 -13.67 -20.05 -1.77
CA ILE A 66 -14.65 -19.03 -1.41
C ILE A 66 -15.34 -18.70 -2.73
N ALA A 67 -16.29 -19.55 -3.13
CA ALA A 67 -17.23 -19.19 -4.17
C ALA A 67 -17.91 -17.91 -3.68
N PRO A 68 -17.91 -16.80 -4.43
CA PRO A 68 -18.49 -15.53 -3.98
C PRO A 68 -20.02 -15.59 -3.86
N TYR A 69 -20.63 -16.72 -4.21
CA TYR A 69 -22.08 -16.96 -4.20
C TYR A 69 -22.80 -16.65 -2.87
N PRO A 70 -22.27 -16.98 -1.68
CA PRO A 70 -22.91 -16.63 -0.42
C PRO A 70 -22.92 -15.12 -0.17
N VAL A 71 -21.88 -14.41 -0.62
CA VAL A 71 -21.76 -12.95 -0.48
C VAL A 71 -22.72 -12.22 -1.43
N ILE A 72 -22.89 -12.75 -2.64
CA ILE A 72 -23.86 -12.23 -3.63
C ILE A 72 -25.31 -12.46 -3.17
N LEU A 73 -25.60 -13.60 -2.52
CA LEU A 73 -26.94 -13.85 -2.00
C LEU A 73 -27.24 -13.00 -0.75
N ALA A 74 -26.24 -12.78 0.10
CA ALA A 74 -26.35 -11.89 1.25
C ALA A 74 -26.57 -10.43 0.83
N SER A 75 -25.95 -9.97 -0.27
CA SER A 75 -26.13 -8.59 -0.74
C SER A 75 -27.52 -8.31 -1.32
N LYS A 76 -28.21 -9.34 -1.84
CA LYS A 76 -29.61 -9.23 -2.32
C LYS A 76 -30.63 -9.07 -1.19
N LEU A 77 -30.26 -9.41 0.04
CA LEU A 77 -31.14 -9.32 1.21
C LEU A 77 -30.83 -8.11 2.10
N LEU A 78 -29.86 -7.27 1.72
CA LEU A 78 -29.50 -6.09 2.50
C LEU A 78 -30.54 -4.98 2.28
N PRO A 79 -31.22 -4.49 3.34
CA PRO A 79 -32.13 -3.33 3.28
C PRO A 79 -31.38 -2.00 3.05
N GLY A 80 -30.23 -2.03 2.38
CA GLY A 80 -29.36 -0.88 2.15
C GLY A 80 -29.52 -0.25 0.77
N ALA A 81 -30.00 -0.98 -0.23
CA ALA A 81 -30.21 -0.43 -1.58
C ALA A 81 -31.26 0.70 -1.56
N ASP A 82 -32.36 0.51 -0.85
CA ASP A 82 -33.44 1.50 -0.70
C ASP A 82 -32.97 2.73 0.09
N VAL A 83 -32.11 2.54 1.10
CA VAL A 83 -31.54 3.63 1.91
C VAL A 83 -30.57 4.47 1.08
N VAL A 84 -29.71 3.84 0.30
CA VAL A 84 -28.80 4.53 -0.63
C VAL A 84 -29.60 5.28 -1.68
N GLN A 85 -30.62 4.66 -2.27
CA GLN A 85 -31.47 5.31 -3.28
C GLN A 85 -32.27 6.47 -2.70
N SER A 86 -32.75 6.38 -1.45
CA SER A 86 -33.45 7.47 -0.76
C SER A 86 -32.55 8.66 -0.43
N ILE A 87 -31.31 8.41 0.01
CA ILE A 87 -30.35 9.48 0.33
C ILE A 87 -29.87 10.20 -0.94
N PHE A 88 -29.66 9.46 -2.04
CA PHE A 88 -29.10 10.01 -3.27
C PHE A 88 -30.14 10.43 -4.32
N GLY A 89 -31.40 9.97 -4.21
CA GLY A 89 -32.49 10.29 -5.14
C GLY A 89 -32.61 11.79 -5.48
N PRO A 90 -32.60 12.71 -4.50
CA PRO A 90 -32.67 14.15 -4.77
C PRO A 90 -31.51 14.69 -5.62
N PHE A 91 -30.31 14.11 -5.52
CA PHE A 91 -29.17 14.47 -6.36
C PHE A 91 -29.32 13.94 -7.79
N VAL A 92 -29.85 12.72 -7.95
CA VAL A 92 -30.14 12.13 -9.26
C VAL A 92 -31.15 12.99 -10.02
N ASP A 93 -32.20 13.44 -9.33
CA ASP A 93 -33.24 14.27 -9.94
C ASP A 93 -32.73 15.68 -10.30
N LEU A 94 -31.80 16.22 -9.53
CA LEU A 94 -31.12 17.49 -9.82
C LEU A 94 -30.22 17.40 -11.07
N VAL A 95 -29.48 16.30 -11.21
CA VAL A 95 -28.63 16.07 -12.39
C VAL A 95 -29.48 15.87 -13.64
N LYS A 96 -30.60 15.16 -13.53
CA LYS A 96 -31.56 14.99 -14.64
C LYS A 96 -32.17 16.32 -15.10
N THR A 97 -32.37 17.28 -14.19
CA THR A 97 -32.92 18.60 -14.54
C THR A 97 -31.94 19.47 -15.33
N TRP A 98 -30.63 19.16 -15.31
CA TRP A 98 -29.61 19.92 -16.05
C TRP A 98 -29.44 19.50 -17.50
N ASN A 99 -30.13 18.45 -17.96
CA ASN A 99 -30.10 17.94 -19.34
C ASN A 99 -28.67 17.86 -19.92
N LEU A 100 -27.75 17.32 -19.12
CA LEU A 100 -26.35 17.22 -19.49
C LEU A 100 -26.19 16.26 -20.68
N PRO A 101 -25.26 16.53 -21.63
CA PRO A 101 -25.02 15.63 -22.74
C PRO A 101 -24.57 14.24 -22.26
N ASP A 102 -25.04 13.18 -22.93
CA ASP A 102 -24.76 11.79 -22.55
C ASP A 102 -23.26 11.49 -22.41
N TRP A 103 -22.42 12.05 -23.29
CA TRP A 103 -20.96 11.87 -23.22
C TRP A 103 -20.35 12.41 -21.91
N LEU A 104 -20.90 13.49 -21.37
CA LEU A 104 -20.41 14.13 -20.14
C LEU A 104 -20.89 13.37 -18.92
N VAL A 105 -22.10 12.82 -18.94
CA VAL A 105 -22.59 11.93 -17.88
C VAL A 105 -21.77 10.65 -17.84
N HIS A 106 -21.46 10.08 -19.01
CA HIS A 106 -20.71 8.84 -19.14
C HIS A 106 -19.24 8.98 -18.71
N TRP A 107 -18.55 10.02 -19.21
CA TRP A 107 -17.12 10.19 -18.96
C TRP A 107 -16.78 11.16 -17.82
N GLY A 108 -17.76 11.92 -17.31
CA GLY A 108 -17.53 12.92 -16.26
C GLY A 108 -17.04 12.29 -14.96
N HIS A 109 -17.67 11.19 -14.52
CA HIS A 109 -17.23 10.44 -13.35
C HIS A 109 -15.80 9.86 -13.51
N PRO A 110 -15.51 9.01 -14.51
CA PRO A 110 -14.17 8.43 -14.66
C PRO A 110 -13.10 9.49 -14.95
N GLY A 111 -13.42 10.56 -15.68
CA GLY A 111 -12.52 11.67 -15.94
C GLY A 111 -12.12 12.43 -14.67
N ASN A 112 -13.10 12.83 -13.85
CA ASN A 112 -12.83 13.50 -12.58
C ASN A 112 -12.10 12.56 -11.60
N MET A 113 -12.49 11.29 -11.53
CA MET A 113 -11.84 10.32 -10.64
C MET A 113 -10.40 10.02 -11.06
N ALA A 114 -10.05 10.09 -12.34
CA ALA A 114 -8.66 9.98 -12.78
C ALA A 114 -7.80 11.12 -12.23
N VAL A 115 -8.29 12.37 -12.27
CA VAL A 115 -7.57 13.52 -11.69
C VAL A 115 -7.40 13.34 -10.17
N VAL A 116 -8.48 12.98 -9.47
CA VAL A 116 -8.44 12.73 -8.03
C VAL A 116 -7.42 11.63 -7.69
N LEU A 117 -7.46 10.52 -8.43
CA LEU A 117 -6.59 9.38 -8.16
C LEU A 117 -5.12 9.68 -8.44
N PHE A 118 -4.79 10.25 -9.60
CA PHE A 118 -3.39 10.45 -10.00
C PHE A 118 -2.79 11.73 -9.41
N ALA A 119 -3.48 12.85 -9.53
CA ALA A 119 -2.94 14.14 -9.09
C ALA A 119 -3.00 14.29 -7.57
N MET A 120 -4.08 13.83 -6.92
CA MET A 120 -4.21 13.98 -5.47
C MET A 120 -3.71 12.74 -4.74
N GLY A 121 -4.20 11.56 -5.12
CA GLY A 121 -3.77 10.29 -4.53
C GLY A 121 -2.31 9.97 -4.86
N GLY A 122 -1.95 9.91 -6.14
CA GLY A 122 -0.61 9.54 -6.59
C GLY A 122 0.47 10.49 -6.07
N TYR A 123 0.31 11.80 -6.30
CA TYR A 123 1.27 12.79 -5.79
C TYR A 123 1.25 12.86 -4.26
N GLY A 124 0.07 12.78 -3.64
CA GLY A 124 -0.06 12.71 -2.19
C GLY A 124 0.71 11.54 -1.58
N THR A 125 0.57 10.33 -2.13
CA THR A 125 1.32 9.14 -1.71
C THR A 125 2.82 9.30 -1.93
N TYR A 126 3.24 9.88 -3.06
CA TYR A 126 4.64 10.23 -3.30
C TYR A 126 5.18 11.15 -2.21
N LEU A 127 4.45 12.21 -1.84
CA LEU A 127 4.85 13.09 -0.74
C LEU A 127 4.93 12.34 0.59
N GLY A 128 4.04 11.38 0.84
CA GLY A 128 4.11 10.49 2.01
C GLY A 128 5.45 9.75 2.09
N PHE A 129 5.94 9.23 0.97
CA PHE A 129 7.28 8.64 0.90
C PHE A 129 8.40 9.67 1.09
N ARG A 130 8.25 10.90 0.58
CA ARG A 130 9.23 11.98 0.80
C ARG A 130 9.33 12.38 2.27
N ILE A 131 8.21 12.43 3.00
CA ILE A 131 8.22 12.66 4.46
C ILE A 131 9.06 11.60 5.18
N ARG A 132 8.97 10.33 4.75
CA ARG A 132 9.68 9.22 5.39
C ARG A 132 11.15 9.12 4.98
N LEU A 133 11.44 9.26 3.69
CA LEU A 133 12.72 8.87 3.09
C LEU A 133 13.64 10.04 2.74
N SER A 134 13.12 11.28 2.62
CA SER A 134 13.97 12.41 2.27
C SER A 134 14.94 12.78 3.40
N LYS A 135 16.14 13.24 3.02
CA LYS A 135 17.18 13.77 3.92
C LYS A 135 17.19 15.29 3.96
N ASP A 136 16.52 15.94 3.00
CA ASP A 136 16.45 17.39 2.91
C ASP A 136 15.34 17.92 3.86
N PRO A 137 15.69 18.77 4.84
CA PRO A 137 14.70 19.34 5.76
C PRO A 137 13.67 20.23 5.06
N GLU A 138 14.03 20.97 4.00
CA GLU A 138 13.11 21.87 3.29
C GLU A 138 12.05 21.06 2.56
N GLU A 139 12.48 20.06 1.80
CA GLU A 139 11.57 19.16 1.10
C GLU A 139 10.65 18.39 2.05
N LYS A 140 11.17 17.90 3.18
CA LYS A 140 10.34 17.23 4.20
C LYS A 140 9.27 18.15 4.78
N ALA A 141 9.61 19.42 5.03
CA ALA A 141 8.64 20.40 5.52
C ALA A 141 7.53 20.64 4.49
N LYS A 142 7.90 20.84 3.22
CA LYS A 142 6.94 20.99 2.13
C LYS A 142 6.05 19.75 1.95
N ALA A 143 6.63 18.56 2.02
CA ALA A 143 5.88 17.32 1.90
C ALA A 143 4.91 17.12 3.08
N LYS A 144 5.31 17.46 4.30
CA LYS A 144 4.44 17.41 5.49
C LYS A 144 3.25 18.37 5.41
N ASP A 145 3.42 19.52 4.76
CA ASP A 145 2.35 20.49 4.56
C ASP A 145 1.38 20.06 3.43
N LEU A 146 1.94 19.60 2.30
CA LEU A 146 1.15 19.27 1.11
C LEU A 146 0.47 17.90 1.17
N HIS A 147 1.10 16.90 1.78
CA HIS A 147 0.55 15.54 1.89
C HIS A 147 -0.86 15.54 2.51
N PRO A 148 -1.10 16.03 3.74
CA PRO A 148 -2.43 16.00 4.33
C PRO A 148 -3.46 16.80 3.53
N LYS A 149 -3.08 17.92 2.90
CA LYS A 149 -3.99 18.73 2.07
C LYS A 149 -4.45 17.96 0.83
N LEU A 150 -3.52 17.32 0.13
CA LEU A 150 -3.83 16.55 -1.07
C LEU A 150 -4.63 15.30 -0.75
N LEU A 151 -4.28 14.56 0.31
CA LEU A 151 -5.02 13.34 0.69
C LEU A 151 -6.39 13.66 1.30
N ALA A 152 -6.53 14.75 2.06
CA ALA A 152 -7.85 15.22 2.51
C ALA A 152 -8.73 15.62 1.32
N GLY A 153 -8.16 16.31 0.34
CA GLY A 153 -8.86 16.62 -0.91
C GLY A 153 -9.22 15.35 -1.69
N MET A 154 -8.30 14.38 -1.78
CA MET A 154 -8.58 13.08 -2.39
C MET A 154 -9.77 12.41 -1.70
N PHE A 155 -9.76 12.32 -0.37
CA PHE A 155 -10.86 11.75 0.40
C PHE A 155 -12.19 12.42 0.09
N PHE A 156 -12.21 13.76 0.13
CA PHE A 156 -13.41 14.54 -0.12
C PHE A 156 -13.96 14.33 -1.54
N PHE A 157 -13.13 14.51 -2.57
CA PHE A 157 -13.58 14.35 -3.95
C PHE A 157 -13.85 12.91 -4.33
N PHE A 158 -13.17 11.93 -3.73
CA PHE A 158 -13.47 10.52 -3.92
C PHE A 158 -14.82 10.14 -3.30
N ALA A 159 -15.14 10.67 -2.11
CA ALA A 159 -16.44 10.51 -1.49
C ALA A 159 -17.56 11.13 -2.34
N LEU A 160 -17.35 12.34 -2.89
CA LEU A 160 -18.26 12.95 -3.86
C LEU A 160 -18.34 12.15 -5.17
N GLY A 161 -17.22 11.58 -5.63
CA GLY A 161 -17.19 10.70 -6.79
C GLY A 161 -18.05 9.46 -6.59
N ALA A 162 -18.04 8.88 -5.40
CA ALA A 162 -18.87 7.73 -5.07
C ALA A 162 -20.38 8.02 -5.23
N THR A 163 -20.83 9.24 -4.95
CA THR A 163 -22.24 9.63 -5.18
C THR A 163 -22.59 9.65 -6.67
N GLY A 164 -21.67 10.14 -7.51
CA GLY A 164 -21.79 10.07 -8.97
C GLY A 164 -21.78 8.65 -9.51
N GLY A 165 -20.91 7.77 -8.98
CA GLY A 165 -20.86 6.36 -9.35
C GLY A 165 -22.12 5.58 -8.97
N ILE A 166 -22.68 5.85 -7.78
CA ILE A 166 -23.97 5.29 -7.35
C ILE A 166 -25.10 5.77 -8.27
N THR A 167 -25.12 7.05 -8.62
CA THR A 167 -26.12 7.63 -9.55
C THR A 167 -26.10 6.92 -10.91
N ALA A 168 -24.91 6.72 -11.50
CA ALA A 168 -24.76 6.02 -12.78
C ALA A 168 -25.19 4.53 -12.74
N LEU A 169 -24.99 3.86 -11.60
CA LEU A 169 -25.45 2.48 -11.39
C LEU A 169 -26.97 2.39 -11.27
N LEU A 170 -27.59 3.32 -10.54
CA LEU A 170 -29.05 3.38 -10.37
C LEU A 170 -29.77 3.73 -11.68
N THR A 171 -29.16 4.48 -12.59
CA THR A 171 -29.71 4.73 -13.93
C THR A 171 -29.54 3.54 -14.89
N SER A 172 -28.76 2.52 -14.51
CA SER A 172 -28.43 1.36 -15.35
C SER A 172 -29.04 0.04 -14.86
N ASP A 173 -29.98 0.08 -13.90
CA ASP A 173 -30.70 -1.07 -13.31
C ASP A 173 -29.82 -2.23 -12.77
N LYS A 174 -28.54 -1.97 -12.46
CA LYS A 174 -27.59 -2.98 -11.96
C LYS A 174 -27.45 -2.92 -10.44
N PRO A 175 -27.46 -4.06 -9.71
CA PRO A 175 -27.25 -4.08 -8.26
C PRO A 175 -25.86 -3.54 -7.87
N ILE A 176 -25.82 -2.60 -6.92
CA ILE A 176 -24.59 -1.89 -6.50
C ILE A 176 -23.51 -2.87 -6.00
N PHE A 177 -23.89 -3.94 -5.33
CA PHE A 177 -22.94 -4.91 -4.74
C PHE A 177 -22.46 -6.00 -5.71
N GLU A 178 -22.98 -6.06 -6.95
CA GLU A 178 -22.50 -7.00 -7.96
C GLU A 178 -21.36 -6.40 -8.80
N SER A 179 -21.17 -5.08 -8.78
CA SER A 179 -20.11 -4.41 -9.54
C SER A 179 -18.78 -4.43 -8.78
N PRO A 180 -17.72 -5.08 -9.31
CA PRO A 180 -16.39 -5.05 -8.70
C PRO A 180 -15.84 -3.62 -8.54
N HIS A 181 -16.22 -2.71 -9.44
CA HIS A 181 -15.89 -1.29 -9.34
C HIS A 181 -16.55 -0.64 -8.11
N ALA A 182 -17.86 -0.85 -7.92
CA ALA A 182 -18.58 -0.27 -6.79
C ALA A 182 -18.10 -0.82 -5.44
N VAL A 183 -17.89 -2.13 -5.35
CA VAL A 183 -17.40 -2.77 -4.11
C VAL A 183 -15.99 -2.32 -3.76
N SER A 184 -15.07 -2.29 -4.74
CA SER A 184 -13.71 -1.79 -4.51
C SER A 184 -13.70 -0.30 -4.12
N GLY A 185 -14.61 0.52 -4.67
CA GLY A 185 -14.77 1.92 -4.29
C GLY A 185 -15.24 2.09 -2.84
N ALA A 186 -16.24 1.33 -2.42
CA ALA A 186 -16.74 1.34 -1.05
C ALA A 186 -15.67 0.90 -0.03
N ILE A 187 -14.95 -0.19 -0.33
CA ILE A 187 -13.82 -0.66 0.50
C ILE A 187 -12.73 0.41 0.57
N GLY A 188 -12.35 0.97 -0.59
CA GLY A 188 -11.31 2.00 -0.66
C GLY A 188 -11.67 3.26 0.13
N LEU A 189 -12.92 3.73 0.06
CA LEU A 189 -13.41 4.87 0.83
C LEU A 189 -13.41 4.57 2.34
N GLY A 190 -13.87 3.39 2.75
CA GLY A 190 -13.81 2.98 4.16
C GLY A 190 -12.38 2.91 4.71
N LEU A 191 -11.46 2.35 3.93
CA LEU A 191 -10.04 2.31 4.31
C LEU A 191 -9.40 3.70 4.32
N LEU A 192 -9.76 4.60 3.39
CA LEU A 192 -9.32 6.00 3.42
C LEU A 192 -9.80 6.74 4.68
N THR A 193 -11.04 6.48 5.14
CA THR A 193 -11.54 7.05 6.40
C THR A 193 -10.63 6.65 7.56
N ILE A 194 -10.34 5.35 7.69
CA ILE A 194 -9.43 4.84 8.72
C ILE A 194 -8.03 5.47 8.57
N GLN A 195 -7.51 5.55 7.33
CA GLN A 195 -6.23 6.15 7.00
C GLN A 195 -6.12 7.62 7.42
N SER A 196 -7.23 8.37 7.35
CA SER A 196 -7.30 9.80 7.73
C SER A 196 -7.26 10.03 9.24
N ILE A 197 -7.73 9.06 10.03
CA ILE A 197 -7.80 9.15 11.50
C ILE A 197 -6.47 8.73 12.13
N LEU A 198 -5.78 7.75 11.54
CA LEU A 198 -4.50 7.19 12.02
C LEU A 198 -3.47 8.24 12.48
N PRO A 199 -3.23 9.36 11.76
CA PRO A 199 -2.26 10.37 12.17
C PRO A 199 -2.52 11.01 13.54
N ALA A 200 -3.78 11.11 13.96
CA ALA A 200 -4.14 11.68 15.27
C ALA A 200 -3.66 10.81 16.45
N LEU A 201 -3.31 9.56 16.20
CA LEU A 201 -2.89 8.58 17.22
C LEU A 201 -1.37 8.37 17.23
N PHE A 202 -0.59 9.13 16.44
CA PHE A 202 0.85 8.93 16.28
C PHE A 202 1.68 9.32 17.50
N GLU A 203 1.19 10.20 18.35
CA GLU A 203 1.90 10.66 19.56
C GLU A 203 1.99 9.55 20.59
N ASP A 204 0.87 8.84 20.81
CA ASP A 204 0.79 7.73 21.76
C ASP A 204 1.44 6.44 21.25
N ASN A 205 1.50 6.26 19.92
CA ASN A 205 2.03 5.04 19.32
C ASN A 205 2.86 5.34 18.04
N PRO A 206 4.20 5.44 18.15
CA PRO A 206 5.06 5.73 17.00
C PRO A 206 5.05 4.63 15.93
N GLY A 207 4.66 3.40 16.28
CA GLY A 207 4.53 2.29 15.35
C GLY A 207 3.43 2.49 14.31
N LEU A 208 2.39 3.29 14.65
CA LEU A 208 1.28 3.59 13.74
C LEU A 208 1.71 4.36 12.49
N ARG A 209 2.86 5.05 12.51
CA ARG A 209 3.41 5.69 11.30
C ARG A 209 3.77 4.68 10.21
N THR A 210 4.25 3.49 10.61
CA THR A 210 4.52 2.41 9.66
C THR A 210 3.23 1.75 9.19
N VAL A 211 2.26 1.56 10.08
CA VAL A 211 0.92 1.06 9.72
C VAL A 211 0.26 2.00 8.71
N HIS A 212 0.25 3.31 8.97
CA HIS A 212 -0.28 4.32 8.06
C HIS A 212 0.42 4.29 6.70
N GLY A 213 1.75 4.18 6.66
CA GLY A 213 2.49 4.07 5.39
C GLY A 213 2.12 2.81 4.59
N LEU A 214 2.03 1.65 5.26
CA LEU A 214 1.68 0.38 4.63
C LEU A 214 0.22 0.36 4.17
N LEU A 215 -0.70 0.77 5.04
CA LEU A 215 -2.13 0.83 4.74
C LEU A 215 -2.40 1.81 3.59
N GLY A 216 -1.80 3.01 3.62
CA GLY A 216 -1.91 3.99 2.54
C GLY A 216 -1.40 3.45 1.20
N SER A 217 -0.28 2.71 1.21
CA SER A 217 0.24 2.07 -0.01
C SER A 217 -0.70 0.98 -0.54
N SER A 218 -1.28 0.17 0.34
CA SER A 218 -2.27 -0.86 -0.01
C SER A 218 -3.56 -0.25 -0.57
N ILE A 219 -4.04 0.86 0.01
CA ILE A 219 -5.20 1.60 -0.48
C ILE A 219 -4.98 2.08 -1.91
N MET A 220 -3.79 2.61 -2.23
CA MET A 220 -3.48 3.03 -3.60
C MET A 220 -3.51 1.86 -4.58
N THR A 221 -3.00 0.69 -4.19
CA THR A 221 -3.11 -0.53 -5.01
C THR A 221 -4.57 -0.90 -5.27
N ILE A 222 -5.42 -0.86 -4.24
CA ILE A 222 -6.88 -1.09 -4.39
C ILE A 222 -7.49 -0.08 -5.36
N PHE A 223 -7.10 1.19 -5.31
CA PHE A 223 -7.62 2.20 -6.23
C PHE A 223 -7.15 2.03 -7.68
N LEU A 224 -5.97 1.46 -7.91
CA LEU A 224 -5.58 1.07 -9.27
C LEU A 224 -6.49 -0.04 -9.81
N PHE A 225 -6.84 -1.04 -9.00
CA PHE A 225 -7.83 -2.05 -9.39
C PHE A 225 -9.22 -1.43 -9.59
N HIS A 226 -9.64 -0.53 -8.70
CA HIS A 226 -10.90 0.20 -8.82
C HIS A 226 -10.98 1.00 -10.15
N LEU A 227 -9.89 1.66 -10.54
CA LEU A 227 -9.77 2.36 -11.83
C LEU A 227 -9.90 1.38 -13.00
N VAL A 228 -9.18 0.25 -12.97
CA VAL A 228 -9.27 -0.76 -14.04
C VAL A 228 -10.70 -1.27 -14.19
N PHE A 229 -11.38 -1.60 -13.07
CA PHE A 229 -12.79 -2.00 -13.11
C PHE A 229 -13.71 -0.89 -13.60
N GLY A 230 -13.43 0.37 -13.25
CA GLY A 230 -14.19 1.53 -13.72
C GLY A 230 -14.04 1.76 -15.23
N LEU A 231 -12.82 1.65 -15.75
CA LEU A 231 -12.56 1.73 -17.18
C LEU A 231 -13.20 0.56 -17.94
N GLN A 232 -13.10 -0.66 -17.42
CA GLN A 232 -13.78 -1.83 -18.00
C GLN A 232 -15.29 -1.63 -18.05
N LEU A 233 -15.89 -1.10 -16.97
CA LEU A 233 -17.31 -0.81 -16.92
C LEU A 233 -17.70 0.29 -17.93
N GLY A 234 -16.95 1.39 -17.98
CA GLY A 234 -17.19 2.52 -18.89
C GLY A 234 -17.05 2.16 -20.38
N LEU A 235 -16.17 1.21 -20.72
CA LEU A 235 -16.02 0.68 -22.08
C LEU A 235 -17.04 -0.41 -22.45
N SER A 236 -17.82 -0.91 -21.47
CA SER A 236 -18.83 -1.96 -21.70
C SER A 236 -20.24 -1.43 -22.02
N PHE A 237 -20.40 -0.10 -22.02
CA PHE A 237 -21.64 0.58 -22.45
C PHE A 237 -21.75 0.64 -23.97
#